data_AF-A0A7Y5NI42-F1
#
_entry.id   AF-A0A7Y5NI42-F1
#
_cell.length_a   1.000
_cell.length_b   1.000
_cell.length_c   1.000
_cell.angle_alpha   90.00
_cell.angle_beta   90.00
_cell.angle_gamma   90.00
#
_symmetry.space_group_name_H-M   'P 1'
#
loop_
_entity.id
_entity.type
_entity.pdbx_description
1 polymer ?
#
loop_
_entity_poly.entity_id
_entity_poly.type
_entity_poly.pdbx_seq_one_letter_code
_entity_poly.pdbx_strand_id
1 'polypeptide(L)'
;QLSVLTERRHRARLRDLVLAHTSTIGVRETSVQRWALARGWVDVDVDGCRVGVKVAHRDGQVVTATPEFRDVQAAAAALDVPARHVLERAGAAAVAAGLVAGASVPGGLRAQA
;
A
#
# COMPACT_ATOMS: atom_id res chain seq x y z
N GLN A 1 12.55 19.59 2.49
CA GLN A 1 11.34 19.90 3.28
C GLN A 1 10.87 18.62 3.95
N LEU A 2 10.63 18.64 5.27
CA LEU A 2 10.10 17.49 6.03
C LEU A 2 8.60 17.69 6.28
N SER A 3 7.79 16.67 5.99
CA SER A 3 6.36 16.62 6.31
C SER A 3 6.06 15.34 7.06
N VAL A 4 5.26 15.42 8.11
CA VAL A 4 4.88 14.27 8.95
C VAL A 4 3.35 14.20 9.02
N LEU A 5 2.79 13.03 8.73
CA LEU A 5 1.38 12.74 8.94
C LEU A 5 1.23 11.81 10.13
N THR A 6 0.28 12.11 11.01
CA THR A 6 0.08 11.34 12.22
C THR A 6 -1.36 11.38 12.70
N GLU A 7 -1.71 10.44 13.57
CA GLU A 7 -2.93 10.51 14.34
C GLU A 7 -2.86 11.62 15.40
N ARG A 8 -4.01 12.26 15.67
CA ARG A 8 -4.10 13.41 16.58
C ARG A 8 -3.49 13.18 17.97
N ARG A 9 -3.51 11.94 18.46
CA ARG A 9 -2.93 11.55 19.76
C ARG A 9 -1.40 11.63 19.81
N HIS A 10 -0.72 11.59 18.67
CA HIS A 10 0.74 11.59 18.58
C HIS A 10 1.34 12.96 18.20
N ARG A 11 0.50 13.97 17.93
CA ARG A 11 0.94 15.30 17.45
C ARG A 11 2.01 15.95 18.31
N ALA A 12 1.83 15.96 19.64
CA ALA A 12 2.77 16.60 20.56
C ALA A 12 4.12 15.88 20.55
N ARG A 13 4.10 14.54 20.71
CA ARG A 13 5.31 13.72 20.68
C ARG A 13 6.10 13.88 19.38
N LEU A 14 5.43 13.90 18.23
CA LEU A 14 6.12 14.03 16.94
C LEU A 14 6.63 15.44 16.70
N ARG A 15 5.92 16.49 17.15
CA ARG A 15 6.45 17.86 17.15
C ARG A 15 7.75 17.96 17.94
N ASP A 16 7.79 17.37 19.13
CA ASP A 16 8.95 17.40 20.00
C ASP A 16 10.13 16.62 19.37
N LEU A 17 9.87 15.47 18.75
CA LEU A 17 10.89 14.73 18.00
C LEU A 17 11.45 15.52 16.81
N VAL A 18 10.61 16.24 16.05
CA VAL A 18 11.09 17.05 14.93
C VAL A 18 11.99 18.19 15.41
N LEU A 19 11.61 18.88 16.49
CA LEU A 19 12.43 19.95 17.07
C LEU A 19 13.74 19.41 17.67
N ALA A 20 13.72 18.22 18.27
CA ALA A 20 14.91 17.62 18.89
C ALA A 20 15.92 17.05 17.88
N HIS A 21 15.44 16.53 16.75
CA HIS A 21 16.28 15.80 15.78
C HIS A 21 16.53 16.56 14.48
N THR A 22 16.12 17.82 14.40
CA THR A 22 16.42 18.69 13.25
C THR A 22 16.89 20.05 13.72
N SER A 23 17.46 20.84 12.82
CA SER A 23 17.87 22.22 13.10
C SER A 23 16.72 23.24 12.99
N THR A 24 15.46 22.78 12.87
CA THR A 24 14.32 23.69 12.74
C THR A 24 14.04 24.41 14.06
N ILE A 25 13.69 25.70 13.97
CA ILE A 25 13.31 26.53 15.13
C ILE A 25 11.79 26.45 15.38
N GLY A 26 11.02 25.86 14.47
CA GLY A 26 9.58 25.73 14.61
C GLY A 26 8.95 24.71 13.66
N VAL A 27 7.69 24.36 13.95
CA VAL A 27 6.87 23.43 13.16
C VAL A 27 5.52 24.09 12.90
N ARG A 28 5.00 23.93 11.68
CA ARG A 28 3.63 24.32 11.30
C ARG A 28 2.77 23.06 11.29
N GLU A 29 1.59 23.13 11.91
CA GLU A 29 0.68 21.99 12.04
C GLU A 29 -0.71 22.35 11.51
N THR A 30 -1.31 21.44 10.74
CA THR A 30 -2.70 21.54 10.26
C THR A 30 -3.41 20.23 10.51
N SER A 31 -4.64 20.29 11.03
CA SER A 31 -5.52 19.12 11.14
C SER A 31 -6.22 18.85 9.81
N VAL A 32 -6.22 17.59 9.37
CA VAL A 32 -6.92 17.14 8.16
C VAL A 32 -7.83 15.96 8.49
N GLN A 33 -8.95 15.85 7.79
CA GLN A 33 -9.80 14.67 7.79
C GLN A 33 -9.45 13.79 6.59
N ARG A 34 -9.45 12.46 6.78
CA ARG A 34 -9.16 11.49 5.73
C ARG A 34 -10.29 10.48 5.61
N TRP A 35 -10.96 10.48 4.47
CA TRP A 35 -11.86 9.39 4.07
C TRP A 35 -11.05 8.41 3.23
N ALA A 36 -10.76 7.24 3.80
CA ALA A 36 -10.04 6.17 3.10
C ALA A 36 -11.02 5.07 2.68
N LEU A 37 -10.77 4.46 1.52
CA LEU A 37 -11.48 3.26 1.11
C LEU A 37 -11.15 2.09 2.06
N ALA A 38 -12.13 1.20 2.22
CA ALA A 38 -11.86 -0.12 2.78
C ALA A 38 -10.86 -0.82 1.87
N ARG A 39 -9.92 -1.54 2.47
CA ARG A 39 -8.84 -2.19 1.72
C ARG A 39 -8.36 -3.44 2.42
N GLY A 40 -7.82 -4.35 1.64
CA GLY A 40 -7.09 -5.51 2.11
C GLY A 40 -6.12 -6.02 1.06
N TRP A 41 -5.58 -7.22 1.27
CA TRP A 41 -4.60 -7.82 0.37
C TRP A 41 -5.02 -9.23 -0.05
N VAL A 42 -4.78 -9.53 -1.33
CA VAL A 42 -4.83 -10.88 -1.91
C VAL A 42 -3.46 -11.17 -2.47
N ASP A 43 -3.03 -12.42 -2.44
CA ASP A 43 -1.75 -12.79 -3.04
C ASP A 43 -1.95 -13.42 -4.40
N VAL A 44 -1.05 -13.09 -5.31
CA VAL A 44 -0.93 -13.74 -6.60
C VAL A 44 0.41 -14.45 -6.69
N ASP A 45 0.48 -15.53 -7.45
CA ASP A 45 1.72 -16.20 -7.78
C ASP A 45 2.36 -15.56 -9.01
N VAL A 46 3.67 -15.29 -8.94
CA VAL A 46 4.49 -14.89 -10.06
C VAL A 46 5.70 -15.80 -10.10
N ASP A 47 5.64 -16.83 -10.95
CA ASP A 47 6.70 -17.82 -11.14
C ASP A 47 7.17 -18.47 -9.81
N GLY A 48 6.22 -18.82 -8.93
CA GLY A 48 6.50 -19.40 -7.62
C GLY A 48 6.82 -18.38 -6.52
N CYS A 49 6.84 -17.07 -6.84
CA CYS A 49 6.96 -16.00 -5.86
C CYS A 49 5.60 -15.41 -5.52
N ARG A 50 5.29 -15.32 -4.23
CA ARG A 50 4.07 -14.68 -3.73
C ARG A 50 4.20 -13.16 -3.79
N VAL A 51 3.32 -12.51 -4.53
CA VAL A 51 3.22 -11.05 -4.60
C VAL A 51 1.88 -10.61 -4.03
N GLY A 52 1.90 -9.80 -2.97
CA GLY A 52 0.68 -9.19 -2.44
C GLY A 52 0.10 -8.17 -3.40
N VAL A 53 -1.21 -8.17 -3.55
CA VAL A 53 -1.99 -7.21 -4.33
C VAL A 53 -2.90 -6.47 -3.37
N LYS A 54 -2.68 -5.17 -3.23
CA LYS A 54 -3.54 -4.29 -2.44
C LYS A 54 -4.82 -4.00 -3.20
N VAL A 55 -5.93 -4.39 -2.60
CA VAL A 55 -7.28 -4.19 -3.13
C VAL A 55 -7.95 -3.11 -2.31
N ALA A 56 -8.24 -1.96 -2.93
CA ALA A 56 -9.12 -0.94 -2.38
C ALA A 56 -10.53 -1.13 -2.94
N HIS A 57 -11.54 -1.03 -2.08
CA HIS A 57 -12.91 -1.33 -2.45
C HIS A 57 -13.94 -0.44 -1.74
N ARG A 58 -15.14 -0.39 -2.33
CA ARG A 58 -16.29 0.38 -1.85
C ARG A 58 -17.57 -0.34 -2.23
N ASP A 59 -18.53 -0.40 -1.32
CA ASP A 59 -19.86 -1.00 -1.57
C ASP A 59 -19.78 -2.42 -2.16
N GLY A 60 -18.81 -3.21 -1.66
CA GLY A 60 -18.57 -4.59 -2.12
C GLY A 60 -17.88 -4.71 -3.48
N GLN A 61 -17.46 -3.60 -4.10
CA GLN A 61 -16.82 -3.57 -5.42
C GLN A 61 -15.37 -3.09 -5.35
N VAL A 62 -14.51 -3.74 -6.12
CA VAL A 62 -13.11 -3.36 -6.30
C VAL A 62 -13.05 -2.00 -7.00
N VAL A 63 -12.33 -1.05 -6.40
CA VAL A 63 -12.03 0.26 -6.99
C VAL A 63 -10.66 0.21 -7.66
N THR A 64 -9.66 -0.31 -6.97
CA THR A 64 -8.31 -0.54 -7.52
C THR A 64 -7.70 -1.80 -6.93
N ALA A 65 -6.87 -2.46 -7.73
CA ALA A 65 -5.99 -3.55 -7.30
C ALA A 65 -4.56 -3.25 -7.80
N THR A 66 -3.58 -3.27 -6.90
CA THR A 66 -2.20 -2.89 -7.25
C THR A 66 -1.20 -3.81 -6.57
N PRO A 67 -0.29 -4.46 -7.31
CA PRO A 67 0.79 -5.24 -6.72
C PRO A 67 1.63 -4.40 -5.76
N GLU A 68 1.98 -4.96 -4.61
CA GLU A 68 2.81 -4.31 -3.61
C GLU A 68 4.26 -4.28 -4.07
N PHE A 69 4.80 -3.07 -4.18
CA PHE A 69 6.11 -2.88 -4.80
C PHE A 69 7.24 -3.54 -4.01
N ARG A 70 7.11 -3.66 -2.69
CA ARG A 70 8.09 -4.37 -1.85
C ARG A 70 8.16 -5.86 -2.20
N ASP A 71 7.02 -6.49 -2.41
CA ASP A 71 6.95 -7.91 -2.79
C ASP A 71 7.45 -8.09 -4.23
N VAL A 72 7.12 -7.16 -5.13
CA VAL A 72 7.65 -7.12 -6.50
C VAL A 72 9.18 -7.06 -6.49
N GLN A 73 9.79 -6.21 -5.65
CA GLN A 73 11.25 -6.13 -5.52
C GLN A 73 11.85 -7.44 -4.99
N ALA A 74 11.23 -8.05 -3.98
CA ALA A 74 11.70 -9.31 -3.42
C ALA A 74 11.63 -10.46 -4.43
N ALA A 75 10.52 -10.57 -5.17
CA ALA A 75 10.36 -11.55 -6.24
C ALA A 75 11.33 -11.31 -7.40
N ALA A 76 11.55 -10.04 -7.79
CA ALA A 76 12.51 -9.69 -8.82
C ALA A 76 13.94 -10.11 -8.48
N ALA A 77 14.35 -9.92 -7.22
CA ALA A 77 15.64 -10.38 -6.72
C ALA A 77 15.73 -11.91 -6.68
N ALA A 78 14.66 -12.61 -6.29
CA ALA A 78 14.63 -14.07 -6.22
C ALA A 78 14.66 -14.74 -7.60
N LEU A 79 14.00 -14.12 -8.59
CA LEU A 79 13.88 -14.63 -9.96
C LEU A 79 14.99 -14.13 -10.91
N ASP A 80 15.86 -13.24 -10.44
CA ASP A 80 16.91 -12.57 -11.23
C ASP A 80 16.38 -11.90 -12.52
N VAL A 81 15.30 -11.13 -12.38
CA VAL A 81 14.66 -10.38 -13.48
C VAL A 81 14.38 -8.93 -13.10
N PRO A 82 14.22 -8.01 -14.07
CA PRO A 82 13.82 -6.65 -13.77
C PRO A 82 12.49 -6.56 -13.02
N ALA A 83 12.41 -5.72 -11.99
CA ALA A 83 11.19 -5.50 -11.19
C ALA A 83 9.97 -5.09 -12.03
N ARG A 84 10.20 -4.42 -13.17
CA ARG A 84 9.15 -4.10 -14.13
C ARG A 84 8.44 -5.35 -14.67
N HIS A 85 9.18 -6.40 -15.00
CA HIS A 85 8.59 -7.63 -15.53
C HIS A 85 7.74 -8.32 -14.45
N VAL A 86 8.20 -8.35 -13.21
CA VAL A 86 7.43 -8.90 -12.08
C VAL A 86 6.17 -8.07 -11.84
N LEU A 87 6.24 -6.74 -11.90
CA LEU A 87 5.08 -5.87 -11.77
C LEU A 87 4.03 -6.15 -12.85
N GLU A 88 4.45 -6.29 -14.11
CA GLU A 88 3.58 -6.62 -15.23
C GLU A 88 2.93 -8.00 -15.08
N ARG A 89 3.71 -9.03 -14.69
CA ARG A 89 3.20 -10.38 -14.42
C ARG A 89 2.22 -10.42 -13.25
N ALA A 90 2.54 -9.74 -12.14
CA ALA A 90 1.66 -9.63 -10.98
C ALA A 90 0.35 -8.91 -11.34
N GLY A 91 0.43 -7.86 -12.16
CA GLY A 91 -0.75 -7.16 -12.68
C GLY A 91 -1.63 -8.08 -13.53
N ALA A 92 -1.02 -8.84 -14.45
CA ALA A 92 -1.74 -9.81 -15.27
C ALA A 92 -2.39 -10.92 -14.42
N ALA A 93 -1.67 -11.44 -13.42
CA ALA A 93 -2.18 -12.45 -12.49
C ALA A 93 -3.35 -11.90 -11.64
N ALA A 94 -3.27 -10.64 -11.20
CA ALA A 94 -4.36 -9.98 -10.49
C ALA A 94 -5.63 -9.87 -11.37
N VAL A 95 -5.47 -9.47 -12.63
CA VAL A 95 -6.58 -9.42 -13.60
C VAL A 95 -7.17 -10.82 -13.82
N ALA A 96 -6.34 -11.84 -14.01
CA ALA A 96 -6.79 -13.22 -14.15
C ALA A 96 -7.54 -13.74 -12.92
N ALA A 97 -7.17 -13.27 -11.73
CA ALA A 97 -7.86 -13.55 -10.46
C ALA A 97 -9.15 -12.71 -10.26
N GLY A 98 -9.56 -11.91 -11.25
CA GLY A 98 -10.77 -11.09 -11.18
C GLY A 98 -10.62 -9.80 -10.35
N LEU A 99 -9.39 -9.42 -9.99
CA LEU A 99 -9.10 -8.19 -9.24
C LEU A 99 -9.10 -6.96 -10.16
N VAL A 100 -10.23 -6.71 -10.81
CA VAL A 100 -10.42 -5.59 -11.75
C VAL A 100 -11.43 -4.60 -11.19
N ALA A 101 -11.31 -3.32 -11.59
CA ALA A 101 -12.24 -2.29 -11.16
C ALA A 101 -13.69 -2.65 -11.54
N GLY A 102 -14.61 -2.50 -10.59
CA GLY A 102 -16.03 -2.85 -10.73
C GLY A 102 -16.38 -4.31 -10.41
N ALA A 103 -15.41 -5.21 -10.31
CA ALA A 103 -15.66 -6.59 -9.89
C ALA A 103 -16.06 -6.66 -8.42
N SER A 104 -16.75 -7.75 -8.03
CA SER A 104 -17.04 -8.01 -6.62
C SER A 104 -15.76 -8.27 -5.84
N VAL A 105 -15.68 -7.77 -4.61
CA VAL A 105 -14.54 -7.99 -3.72
C VAL A 105 -14.42 -9.47 -3.40
N PRO A 106 -13.26 -10.11 -3.60
CA PRO A 106 -13.08 -11.50 -3.23
C PRO A 106 -13.21 -11.69 -1.72
N GLY A 107 -13.78 -12.82 -1.31
CA GLY A 107 -13.84 -13.21 0.10
C GLY A 107 -12.45 -13.39 0.69
N GLY A 108 -12.28 -13.03 1.97
CA GLY A 108 -11.05 -13.31 2.71
C GLY A 108 -9.88 -12.37 2.42
N LEU A 109 -10.14 -11.13 1.99
CA LEU A 109 -9.10 -10.09 1.96
C LEU A 109 -8.36 -10.05 3.30
N ARG A 110 -7.04 -10.24 3.27
CA ARG A 110 -6.22 -10.13 4.47
C ARG A 110 -6.22 -8.67 4.93
N ALA A 111 -6.45 -8.43 6.22
CA ALA A 111 -6.38 -7.09 6.80
C ALA A 111 -4.93 -6.58 6.84
N GLN A 112 -4.77 -5.27 6.97
CA GLN A 112 -3.47 -4.66 7.25
C GLN A 112 -3.02 -5.11 8.65
N ALA A 113 -1.82 -5.67 8.78
CA ALA A 113 -1.14 -5.84 10.07
C ALA A 113 -0.67 -4.48 10.62
#